data_AF-A0A968VXK6-F1
#
_entry.id   AF-A0A968VXK6-F1
#
_cell.length_a   1.000
_cell.length_b   1.000
_cell.length_c   1.000
_cell.angle_alpha   90.00
_cell.angle_beta   90.00
_cell.angle_gamma   90.00
#
_symmetry.space_group_name_H-M   'P 1'
#
loop_
_entity.id
_entity.type
_entity.pdbx_description
1 polymer ?
#
loop_
_entity_poly.entity_id
_entity_poly.type
_entity_poly.pdbx_seq_one_letter_code
_entity_poly.pdbx_strand_id
1 'polypeptide(L)' 'MKITFLIDSLRRGGKERRLIELLKYLSEKDCASLQLILLQDVVEYLELKEISNLKVTVIKRKGAKI' A
#
# COMPACT_ATOMS: atom_id res chain seq x y z
N MET A 1 -5.89 15.66 -5.54
CA MET A 1 -6.78 14.47 -5.67
C MET A 1 -6.51 13.52 -4.50
N LYS A 2 -7.48 12.71 -4.05
CA LYS A 2 -7.23 11.69 -3.02
C LYS A 2 -7.37 10.30 -3.64
N ILE A 3 -6.37 9.45 -3.48
CA ILE A 3 -6.36 8.09 -4.04
C ILE A 3 -6.20 7.10 -2.88
N THR A 4 -7.13 6.14 -2.79
CA THR A 4 -7.11 5.08 -1.78
C THR A 4 -6.98 3.72 -2.44
N PHE A 5 -5.95 2.97 -2.04
CA PHE A 5 -5.70 1.60 -2.45
C PHE A 5 -6.15 0.66 -1.33
N LEU A 6 -6.84 -0.42 -1.69
CA LEU A 6 -7.27 -1.46 -0.76
C LEU A 6 -6.79 -2.81 -1.28
N ILE A 7 -5.92 -3.48 -0.52
CA ILE A 7 -5.38 -4.79 -0.87
C ILE A 7 -5.30 -5.70 0.37
N ASP A 8 -5.14 -6.99 0.14
CA ASP A 8 -5.07 -7.96 1.24
C ASP A 8 -3.74 -7.86 2.00
N SER A 9 -2.62 -8.02 1.30
CA SER A 9 -1.26 -7.92 1.86
C SER A 9 -0.25 -7.45 0.81
N LEU A 10 0.94 -7.06 1.26
CA LEU A 10 2.10 -6.77 0.42
C LEU A 10 3.13 -7.91 0.52
N ARG A 11 2.72 -9.14 0.18
CA ARG A 11 3.61 -10.29 0.05
C ARG A 11 4.28 -10.31 -1.33
N ARG A 12 5.40 -11.02 -1.46
CA ARG A 12 6.13 -11.22 -2.73
C ARG A 12 5.19 -11.68 -3.84
N GLY A 13 4.92 -10.77 -4.77
CA GLY A 13 4.10 -11.03 -5.94
C GLY A 13 4.25 -9.95 -7.02
N GLY A 14 3.92 -10.31 -8.26
CA GLY A 14 4.08 -9.41 -9.41
C GLY A 14 3.11 -8.22 -9.37
N LYS A 15 1.90 -8.41 -8.82
CA LYS A 15 0.88 -7.35 -8.72
C LYS A 15 1.27 -6.33 -7.65
N GLU A 16 1.76 -6.84 -6.52
CA GLU A 16 2.20 -6.09 -5.35
C GLU A 16 3.43 -5.25 -5.72
N ARG A 17 4.41 -5.84 -6.42
CA ARG A 17 5.56 -5.09 -6.95
C ARG A 17 5.14 -3.95 -7.88
N ARG A 18 4.21 -4.20 -8.82
CA ARG A 18 3.69 -3.16 -9.72
C ARG A 18 2.98 -2.04 -8.96
N LEU A 19 2.26 -2.37 -7.90
CA LEU A 19 1.62 -1.37 -7.04
C LEU A 19 2.66 -0.49 -6.33
N ILE A 20 3.74 -1.07 -5.79
CA ILE A 20 4.82 -0.30 -5.16
C ILE A 20 5.41 0.70 -6.15
N GLU A 21 5.71 0.29 -7.38
CA GLU A 21 6.25 1.19 -8.41
C GLU A 21 5.26 2.29 -8.80
N LEU A 22 3.97 1.98 -8.88
CA LEU A 22 2.93 2.99 -9.09
C LEU A 22 2.86 3.99 -7.92
N LEU A 23 2.92 3.51 -6.69
CA LEU A 23 2.90 4.36 -5.49
C LEU A 23 4.12 5.28 -5.45
N LYS A 24 5.31 4.78 -5.79
CA LYS A 24 6.53 5.60 -5.92
C LYS A 24 6.32 6.69 -6.96
N TYR A 25 5.92 6.33 -8.17
CA TYR A 25 5.68 7.30 -9.24
C TYR A 25 4.66 8.36 -8.85
N LEU A 26 3.54 7.96 -8.25
CA LEU A 26 2.50 8.89 -7.79
C LEU A 26 2.98 9.74 -6.61
N SER A 27 3.87 9.24 -5.76
CA SER A 27 4.40 10.00 -4.63
C SER A 27 5.29 11.15 -5.05
N GLU A 28 6.00 11.00 -6.17
CA GLU A 28 6.79 12.06 -6.80
C GLU A 28 5.92 13.13 -7.46
N LYS A 29 4.64 12.83 -7.70
CA LYS A 29 3.69 13.80 -8.22
C LYS A 29 2.95 14.45 -7.06
N ASP A 30 3.20 15.74 -6.85
CA ASP A 30 2.56 16.53 -5.78
C ASP A 30 1.07 16.83 -6.03
N CYS A 31 0.39 15.99 -6.83
CA CYS A 31 -0.99 16.18 -7.26
C CYS A 31 -1.98 15.28 -6.49
N ALA A 32 -1.49 14.31 -5.71
CA ALA A 32 -2.34 13.35 -5.02
C ALA A 32 -1.87 13.03 -3.59
N SER A 33 -2.81 13.00 -2.64
CA SER A 33 -2.59 12.39 -1.33
C SER A 33 -2.88 10.89 -1.43
N LEU A 34 -1.92 10.05 -1.04
CA LEU A 34 -2.00 8.61 -1.19
C LEU A 34 -2.37 7.93 0.14
N GLN A 35 -3.30 6.98 0.09
CA GLN A 35 -3.63 6.11 1.21
C GLN A 35 -3.61 4.65 0.76
N LEU A 36 -2.93 3.80 1.52
CA LEU A 36 -2.91 2.35 1.33
C LEU A 36 -3.55 1.66 2.54
N ILE A 37 -4.58 0.87 2.30
CA ILE A 37 -5.25 0.05 3.30
C ILE A 37 -4.88 -1.40 3.06
N LEU A 38 -4.31 -2.04 4.10
CA LEU A 38 -3.97 -3.45 4.11
C LEU A 38 -4.97 -4.22 4.99
N LEU A 39 -5.44 -5.37 4.54
CA LEU A 39 -6.32 -6.23 5.35
C LEU A 39 -5.57 -7.19 6.26
N GLN A 40 -4.29 -7.43 5.97
CA GLN A 40 -3.34 -8.20 6.76
C GLN A 40 -2.09 -7.36 7.04
N ASP A 41 -1.53 -7.52 8.23
CA ASP A 41 -0.28 -6.87 8.63
C ASP A 41 0.95 -7.63 8.10
N VAL A 42 1.02 -7.78 6.78
CA VAL A 42 2.12 -8.47 6.09
C VAL A 42 2.64 -7.58 4.97
N VAL A 43 3.86 -7.07 5.17
CA VAL A 43 4.57 -6.18 4.23
C VAL A 43 6.00 -6.68 4.04
N GLU A 44 6.29 -7.21 2.85
CA GLU A 44 7.60 -7.77 2.48
C GLU A 44 8.43 -6.82 1.59
N TYR A 45 7.88 -5.65 1.23
CA TYR A 45 8.54 -4.62 0.41
C TYR A 45 9.04 -3.47 1.29
N LEU A 46 10.36 -3.36 1.46
CA LEU A 46 10.99 -2.32 2.27
C LEU A 46 10.86 -0.94 1.61
N GLU A 47 10.77 -0.90 0.29
CA GLU A 47 10.63 0.30 -0.53
C GLU A 47 9.36 1.09 -0.20
N LEU A 48 8.35 0.44 0.40
CA LEU A 48 7.14 1.12 0.88
C LEU A 48 7.48 2.22 1.91
N LYS A 49 8.56 2.04 2.69
CA LYS A 49 9.00 3.01 3.71
C LYS A 49 9.63 4.26 3.12
N GLU A 50 10.04 4.21 1.85
CA GLU A 50 10.69 5.32 1.16
C GLU A 50 9.66 6.31 0.57
N ILE A 51 8.38 5.95 0.60
CA ILE A 51 7.28 6.74 0.03
C ILE A 51 6.76 7.74 1.06
N SER A 52 7.27 8.97 1.01
CA SER A 52 7.08 9.99 2.05
C SER A 52 5.64 10.51 2.21
N ASN A 53 4.84 10.53 1.15
CA ASN A 53 3.46 11.05 1.16
C ASN A 53 2.38 9.95 1.21
N LEU A 54 2.75 8.73 1.60
CA LEU A 54 1.85 7.58 1.67
C LEU A 54 1.37 7.32 3.11
N LYS A 55 0.06 7.38 3.32
CA LYS A 55 -0.56 6.92 4.57
C LYS A 55 -0.89 5.43 4.49
N VAL A 56 -0.21 4.60 5.26
CA VAL A 56 -0.54 3.16 5.38
C VAL A 56 -1.47 2.94 6.58
N THR A 57 -2.52 2.14 6.41
CA THR A 57 -3.45 1.76 7.49
C THR A 57 -3.74 0.27 7.39
N VAL A 58 -3.64 -0.45 8.50
CA VAL A 58 -3.99 -1.87 8.54
C VAL A 58 -5.39 -2.02 9.17
N ILE A 59 -6.30 -2.68 8.47
CA ILE A 59 -7.65 -2.99 8.94
C ILE A 59 -7.81 -4.51 8.99
N LYS A 60 -7.73 -5.07 10.20
CA LYS A 60 -7.93 -6.51 10.39
C LYS A 60 -9.41 -6.87 10.16
N ARG A 61 -9.67 -7.79 9.24
CA ARG A 61 -11.03 -8.30 9.01
C ARG A 61 -11.51 -9.13 10.21
N LYS A 62 -12.63 -8.74 10.79
CA LYS A 62 -13.34 -9.57 11.79
C LYS A 62 -13.90 -10.81 11.07
N GLY A 63 -13.29 -11.99 11.30
CA GLY A 63 -13.72 -13.27 10.72
C GLY A 63 -12.80 -13.88 9.66
N ALA A 64 -11.64 -13.29 9.36
CA ALA A 64 -10.61 -13.99 8.60
C ALA A 64 -10.01 -15.10 9.47
N LYS A 65 -10.18 -16.37 9.06
CA LYS A 65 -9.52 -17.50 9.73
C LYS A 65 -8.01 -17.34 9.55
N ILE A 66 -7.29 -17.32 10.68
CA ILE A 66 -5.83 -17.34 10.75
C ILE A 66 -5.34 -18.74 10.34
#